data_AF-A0A449ASG6-F1
#
_entry.id   AF-A0A449ASG6-F1
#
_cell.length_a   1.000
_cell.length_b   1.000
_cell.length_c   1.000
_cell.angle_alpha   90.00
_cell.angle_beta   90.00
_cell.angle_gamma   90.00
#
_symmetry.space_group_name_H-M   'P 1'
#
loop_
_entity.id
_entity.type
_entity.pdbx_description
1 polymer ?
#
loop_
_entity_poly.entity_id
_entity_poly.type
_entity_poly.pdbx_seq_one_letter_code
_entity_poly.pdbx_strand_id
1 'polypeptide(L)'
;MERMGYEMIIDTAIYYSNRAELQADGSYEIKDVMGPNEYKGNIDNNAYINMFAKHNIDLAIKYIDYLKEKKPLIWSNIENKIPYKINYSKLKLVSKKP
;
A
#
# COMPACT_ATOMS: atom_id res chain seq x y z
N MET A 1 -13.04 -11.79 5.92
CA MET A 1 -12.04 -11.29 4.96
C MET A 1 -12.54 -11.26 3.53
N GLU A 2 -13.12 -12.33 3.00
CA GLU A 2 -13.38 -12.50 1.55
C GLU A 2 -14.41 -11.55 0.93
N ARG A 3 -15.40 -11.09 1.69
CA ARG A 3 -16.44 -10.21 1.15
C ARG A 3 -15.90 -8.83 0.75
N MET A 4 -15.00 -8.25 1.56
CA MET A 4 -14.51 -6.86 1.40
C MET A 4 -13.11 -6.61 1.99
N GLY A 5 -12.68 -7.36 3.02
CA GLY A 5 -11.45 -7.04 3.76
C GLY A 5 -10.18 -7.14 2.93
N TYR A 6 -10.05 -8.17 2.09
CA TYR A 6 -8.89 -8.29 1.20
C TYR A 6 -8.85 -7.16 0.18
N GLU A 7 -10.00 -6.87 -0.44
CA GLU A 7 -10.17 -5.78 -1.39
C GLU A 7 -9.73 -4.46 -0.77
N MET A 8 -10.24 -4.09 0.41
CA MET A 8 -9.87 -2.85 1.11
C MET A 8 -8.38 -2.74 1.41
N ILE A 9 -7.74 -3.82 1.88
CA ILE A 9 -6.30 -3.82 2.20
C ILE A 9 -5.48 -3.63 0.94
N ILE A 10 -5.81 -4.36 -0.12
CA ILE A 10 -5.08 -4.26 -1.40
C ILE A 10 -5.28 -2.88 -2.02
N ASP A 11 -6.50 -2.36 -1.98
CA ASP A 11 -6.85 -1.08 -2.60
C ASP A 11 -6.15 0.10 -1.91
N THR A 12 -6.15 0.11 -0.57
CA THR A 12 -5.42 1.11 0.21
C THR A 12 -3.90 0.99 0.08
N ALA A 13 -3.34 -0.21 -0.11
CA ALA A 13 -1.93 -0.39 -0.43
C ALA A 13 -1.57 0.21 -1.79
N ILE A 14 -2.44 0.07 -2.80
CA ILE A 14 -2.24 0.69 -4.10
C ILE A 14 -2.20 2.22 -3.96
N TYR A 15 -3.12 2.80 -3.19
CA TYR A 15 -3.09 4.23 -2.87
C TYR A 15 -1.75 4.65 -2.26
N TYR A 16 -1.30 4.00 -1.18
CA TYR A 16 -0.03 4.36 -0.53
C TYR A 16 1.18 4.18 -1.45
N SER A 17 1.19 3.14 -2.28
CA SER A 17 2.26 2.94 -3.26
C SER A 17 2.33 4.04 -4.32
N ASN A 18 1.20 4.68 -4.62
CA ASN A 18 1.14 5.81 -5.54
C ASN A 18 1.40 7.15 -4.85
N ARG A 19 1.08 7.25 -3.55
CA ARG A 19 1.36 8.43 -2.73
C ARG A 19 2.84 8.58 -2.36
N ALA A 20 3.56 7.46 -2.32
CA ALA A 20 4.99 7.43 -2.05
C ALA A 20 5.81 7.92 -3.26
N GLU A 21 6.77 8.80 -2.99
CA GLU A 21 7.62 9.48 -3.97
C GLU A 21 9.02 8.86 -3.98
N LEU A 22 9.49 8.45 -5.16
CA LEU A 22 10.85 7.92 -5.33
C LEU A 22 11.89 9.03 -5.19
N GLN A 23 12.86 8.83 -4.31
CA GLN A 23 13.98 9.76 -4.11
C GLN A 23 15.20 9.35 -4.95
N ALA A 24 16.18 10.25 -5.05
CA ALA A 24 17.41 10.04 -5.84
C ALA A 24 18.26 8.86 -5.35
N ASP A 25 18.19 8.51 -4.06
CA ASP A 25 18.88 7.38 -3.44
C ASP A 25 18.11 6.04 -3.56
N GLY A 26 16.99 6.07 -4.28
CA GLY A 26 16.10 4.94 -4.49
C GLY A 26 15.24 4.56 -3.28
N SER A 27 15.19 5.39 -2.23
CA SER A 27 14.20 5.28 -1.17
C SER A 27 12.84 5.85 -1.60
N TYR A 28 11.80 5.58 -0.82
CA TYR A 28 10.47 6.13 -1.03
C TYR A 28 10.05 6.95 0.18
N GLU A 29 9.51 8.13 -0.05
CA GLU A 29 9.07 9.06 0.99
C GLU A 29 7.61 9.45 0.81
N ILE A 30 6.93 9.74 1.92
CA ILE A 30 5.60 10.36 1.89
C ILE A 30 5.75 11.77 2.44
N LYS A 31 5.66 12.74 1.54
CA LYS A 31 5.87 14.17 1.83
C LYS A 31 4.56 14.92 1.97
N ASP A 32 4.59 16.11 2.55
CA ASP A 32 3.44 17.01 2.67
C ASP A 32 2.19 16.33 3.27
N VAL A 33 2.34 15.83 4.51
CA VAL A 33 1.27 15.17 5.25
C VAL A 33 1.01 15.81 6.61
N MET A 34 -0.19 15.58 7.12
CA MET A 34 -0.58 15.86 8.49
C MET A 34 -0.71 14.53 9.24
N GLY A 35 0.15 14.31 10.22
CA GLY A 35 0.13 13.11 11.05
C GLY A 35 -0.98 13.13 12.11
N PRO A 36 -1.02 12.14 13.02
CA PRO A 36 -1.99 12.11 14.12
C PRO A 36 -1.90 13.32 15.06
N ASN A 37 -0.75 14.00 15.09
CA ASN A 37 -0.60 15.28 15.77
C ASN A 37 -0.91 16.43 14.80
N GLU A 38 -2.15 16.88 14.80
CA GLU A 38 -2.69 17.86 13.85
C GLU A 38 -2.11 19.28 14.02
N TYR A 39 -1.45 19.59 15.14
CA TYR A 39 -0.77 20.88 15.33
C TYR A 39 0.43 21.09 14.39
N LYS A 40 0.84 20.05 13.65
CA LYS A 40 1.91 20.13 12.66
C LYS A 40 1.40 19.58 11.31
N GLY A 41 1.10 20.49 10.39
CA GLY A 41 0.81 20.18 8.99
C GLY A 41 2.06 20.25 8.10
N ASN A 42 1.90 19.83 6.84
CA ASN A 42 2.94 19.93 5.80
C ASN A 42 4.28 19.32 6.22
N ILE A 43 4.25 18.20 6.95
CA ILE A 43 5.45 17.49 7.38
C ILE A 43 5.79 16.41 6.36
N ASP A 44 7.08 16.28 6.07
CA ASP A 44 7.63 15.16 5.32
C ASP A 44 8.01 14.00 6.25
N ASN A 45 7.78 12.76 5.79
CA ASN A 45 8.21 11.55 6.48
C ASN A 45 7.69 11.44 7.91
N ASN A 46 6.39 11.72 8.11
CA ASN A 46 5.75 11.46 9.38
C ASN A 46 5.89 9.97 9.75
N ALA A 47 6.55 9.68 10.87
CA ALA A 47 6.89 8.31 11.26
C ALA A 47 5.69 7.38 11.35
N TYR A 48 4.55 7.87 11.86
CA TYR A 48 3.33 7.07 11.96
C TYR A 48 2.78 6.72 10.58
N ILE A 49 2.65 7.73 9.70
CA ILE A 49 2.13 7.54 8.34
C ILE A 49 3.04 6.60 7.54
N ASN A 50 4.36 6.80 7.57
CA ASN A 50 5.31 5.96 6.84
C ASN A 50 5.22 4.50 7.33
N MET A 51 5.21 4.27 8.65
CA MET A 51 5.09 2.92 9.22
C MET A 51 3.75 2.27 8.89
N PHE A 52 2.64 3.02 8.96
CA PHE A 52 1.32 2.49 8.64
C PHE A 52 1.18 2.15 7.16
N ALA A 53 1.65 3.03 6.28
CA ALA A 53 1.68 2.81 4.83
C ALA A 53 2.50 1.55 4.49
N LYS A 54 3.69 1.42 5.07
CA LYS A 54 4.54 0.24 4.88
C LYS A 54 3.84 -1.03 5.37
N HIS A 55 3.27 -1.01 6.58
CA HIS A 55 2.55 -2.16 7.14
C HIS A 55 1.37 -2.59 6.25
N ASN A 56 0.60 -1.62 5.75
CA ASN A 56 -0.50 -1.87 4.83
C ASN A 56 -0.01 -2.54 3.53
N ILE A 57 1.04 -1.99 2.91
CA ILE A 57 1.62 -2.54 1.67
C ILE A 57 2.17 -3.96 1.91
N ASP A 58 2.89 -4.20 3.00
CA ASP A 58 3.39 -5.53 3.37
C ASP A 58 2.26 -6.55 3.53
N LEU A 59 1.17 -6.14 4.19
CA LEU A 59 0.00 -6.98 4.40
C LEU A 59 -0.72 -7.27 3.08
N ALA A 60 -0.82 -6.29 2.18
CA ALA A 60 -1.38 -6.47 0.86
C ALA A 60 -0.55 -7.44 0.01
N ILE A 61 0.79 -7.33 0.01
CA ILE A 61 1.68 -8.27 -0.70
C ILE A 61 1.44 -9.69 -0.20
N LYS A 62 1.44 -9.88 1.13
CA LYS A 62 1.18 -11.18 1.76
C LYS A 62 -0.17 -11.77 1.33
N TYR A 63 -1.22 -10.96 1.30
CA TYR A 63 -2.55 -11.43 0.92
C TYR A 63 -2.71 -11.66 -0.58
N ILE A 64 -2.08 -10.85 -1.44
CA ILE A 64 -2.05 -11.10 -2.88
C ILE A 64 -1.43 -12.48 -3.15
N ASP A 65 -0.29 -12.78 -2.52
CA ASP A 65 0.40 -14.06 -2.69
C ASP A 65 -0.45 -15.24 -2.19
N TYR A 66 -1.01 -15.09 -0.98
CA TYR A 66 -1.92 -16.08 -0.41
C TYR A 66 -3.16 -16.32 -1.28
N LEU A 67 -3.79 -15.28 -1.81
CA LEU A 67 -5.01 -15.39 -2.62
C LEU A 67 -4.72 -16.00 -3.99
N LYS A 68 -3.61 -15.63 -4.64
CA LYS A 68 -3.19 -16.24 -5.91
C LYS A 68 -2.95 -17.74 -5.78
N GLU A 69 -2.35 -18.17 -4.66
CA GLU A 69 -2.04 -19.58 -4.42
C GLU A 69 -3.25 -20.38 -3.92
N LYS A 70 -3.99 -19.85 -2.94
CA LYS A 70 -4.99 -20.62 -2.19
C LYS A 70 -6.43 -20.30 -2.55
N LYS A 71 -6.72 -19.12 -3.10
CA LYS A 71 -8.10 -18.65 -3.38
C LYS A 71 -8.19 -17.87 -4.70
N PRO A 72 -7.82 -18.48 -5.84
CA PRO A 72 -7.70 -17.79 -7.13
C PRO A 72 -9.02 -17.17 -7.62
N LEU A 73 -10.18 -17.76 -7.28
CA LEU A 73 -11.49 -17.17 -7.61
C LEU A 73 -11.72 -15.86 -6.85
N ILE A 74 -11.34 -15.79 -5.58
CA ILE A 74 -11.43 -14.57 -4.78
C ILE A 74 -10.45 -13.52 -5.32
N TRP A 75 -9.24 -13.93 -5.68
CA TRP A 75 -8.26 -13.06 -6.32
C TRP A 75 -8.80 -12.45 -7.62
N SER A 76 -9.34 -13.26 -8.53
CA SER A 76 -9.93 -12.80 -9.79
C SER A 76 -11.09 -11.83 -9.57
N ASN A 77 -11.95 -12.09 -8.58
CA ASN A 77 -13.03 -11.17 -8.23
C ASN A 77 -12.51 -9.81 -7.75
N ILE A 78 -11.43 -9.77 -6.98
CA ILE A 78 -10.81 -8.53 -6.51
C ILE A 78 -10.17 -7.79 -7.70
N GLU A 79 -9.42 -8.49 -8.55
CA GLU A 79 -8.83 -7.91 -9.77
C GLU A 79 -9.88 -7.26 -10.67
N ASN A 80 -11.06 -7.88 -10.80
CA ASN A 80 -12.15 -7.34 -11.62
C ASN A 80 -12.87 -6.15 -10.98
N LYS A 81 -12.85 -6.02 -9.65
CA LYS A 81 -13.49 -4.90 -8.95
C LYS A 81 -12.63 -3.66 -8.89
N ILE A 82 -11.32 -3.82 -8.76
CA ILE A 82 -10.38 -2.70 -8.72
C ILE A 82 -10.25 -2.13 -10.15
N PRO A 83 -10.67 -0.87 -10.41
CA PRO A 83 -10.79 -0.36 -11.78
C PRO A 83 -9.45 0.04 -12.42
N TYR A 84 -8.34 -0.12 -11.70
CA TYR A 84 -6.99 0.24 -12.15
C TYR A 84 -5.99 -0.90 -11.98
N LYS A 85 -4.87 -0.79 -12.70
CA LYS A 85 -3.82 -1.81 -12.70
C LYS A 85 -3.21 -2.01 -11.32
N ILE A 86 -3.31 -3.23 -10.79
CA ILE A 86 -2.59 -3.65 -9.58
C ILE A 86 -1.11 -3.86 -9.92
N ASN A 87 -0.27 -2.85 -9.65
CA ASN A 87 1.17 -2.93 -9.90
C ASN A 87 1.91 -3.59 -8.74
N TYR A 88 1.86 -4.93 -8.70
CA TYR A 88 2.47 -5.74 -7.64
C TYR A 88 3.99 -5.51 -7.50
N SER A 89 4.71 -5.25 -8.60
CA SER A 89 6.14 -4.92 -8.54
C SER A 89 6.39 -3.58 -7.84
N LYS A 90 5.54 -2.56 -8.10
CA LYS A 90 5.62 -1.27 -7.40
C LYS A 90 5.38 -1.42 -5.90
N LEU A 91 4.39 -2.22 -5.48
CA LEU A 91 4.16 -2.51 -4.06
C LEU A 91 5.45 -3.03 -3.39
N LYS A 92 6.14 -3.98 -4.03
CA LYS A 92 7.42 -4.50 -3.50
C LYS A 92 8.53 -3.45 -3.46
N LEU A 93 8.62 -2.59 -4.48
CA LEU A 93 9.63 -1.54 -4.52
C LEU A 93 9.42 -0.52 -3.39
N VAL A 94 8.19 -0.08 -3.18
CA VAL A 94 7.85 0.89 -2.12
C VAL A 94 8.08 0.29 -0.74
N SER A 95 7.77 -1.00 -0.53
CA SER A 95 7.94 -1.61 0.80
C SER A 95 9.38 -2.02 1.15
N LYS A 96 10.31 -1.96 0.19
CA LYS A 96 11.67 -2.51 0.35
C LYS A 96 12.58 -1.70 1.29
N LYS A 97 12.30 -0.43 1.55
CA LYS A 97 13.16 0.44 2.37
C LYS A 97 12.30 1.28 3.34
N PRO A 98 12.52 1.19 4.66
CA PRO A 98 12.08 2.22 5.59
C PRO A 98 12.92 3.49 5.45
#